data_AF-B5FDM8-F1
#
_entry.id   AF-B5FDM8-F1
#
_cell.length_a   1.000
_cell.length_b   1.000
_cell.length_c   1.000
_cell.angle_alpha   90.00
_cell.angle_beta   90.00
_cell.angle_gamma   90.00
#
_symmetry.space_group_name_H-M   'P 1'
#
loop_
_entity.id
_entity.type
_entity.pdbx_description
1 polymer ?
#
loop_
_entity_poly.entity_id
_entity_poly.type
_entity_poly.pdbx_seq_one_letter_code
_entity_poly.pdbx_strand_id
1 'polypeptide(L)'
;MKKIIVTILFFANLTGVAFADSHQHHSFSGVMMDDKMMVHINHNSNIKYSEDGNVAFVQAMIPHHEGAILMSQKQLPKITDPEIKKLAENIIIAQKKEIKFMKNWLNNKIVN
;
A
#
# COMPACT_ATOMS: atom_id res chain seq x y z
N MET A 1 -4.67 6.49 36.20
CA MET A 1 -5.46 5.62 35.30
C MET A 1 -6.37 6.46 34.41
N LYS A 2 -5.93 6.85 33.20
CA LYS A 2 -6.80 7.33 32.12
C LYS A 2 -6.14 6.94 30.80
N LYS A 3 -6.82 6.09 30.01
CA LYS A 3 -6.41 5.65 28.67
C LYS A 3 -6.73 6.78 27.70
N ILE A 4 -5.73 7.43 27.11
CA ILE A 4 -5.94 8.43 26.06
C ILE A 4 -5.79 7.71 24.73
N ILE A 5 -6.93 7.50 24.07
CA ILE A 5 -7.03 7.00 22.71
C ILE A 5 -6.72 8.19 21.80
N VAL A 6 -5.53 8.22 21.20
CA VAL A 6 -5.17 9.21 20.19
C VAL A 6 -5.59 8.66 18.83
N THR A 7 -6.77 9.06 18.38
CA THR A 7 -7.22 8.87 17.00
C THR A 7 -6.56 9.97 16.16
N ILE A 8 -5.54 9.60 15.38
CA ILE A 8 -4.86 10.54 14.48
C ILE A 8 -5.72 10.70 13.22
N LEU A 9 -6.54 11.75 13.20
CA LEU A 9 -7.12 12.34 12.00
C LEU A 9 -6.02 13.09 11.25
N PHE A 10 -5.69 12.64 10.04
CA PHE A 10 -4.68 13.26 9.19
C PHE A 10 -5.33 14.39 8.37
N PHE A 11 -5.37 15.61 8.90
CA PHE A 11 -5.71 16.81 8.13
C PHE A 11 -4.42 17.53 7.73
N ALA A 12 -4.05 17.38 6.45
CA ALA A 12 -2.96 18.13 5.85
C ALA A 12 -3.53 19.39 5.18
N ASN A 13 -3.20 20.56 5.72
CA ASN A 13 -3.28 21.82 5.00
C ASN A 13 -2.08 22.66 5.45
N LEU A 14 -1.13 22.88 4.55
CA LEU A 14 -0.22 24.01 4.65
C LEU A 14 0.31 24.42 3.27
N THR A 15 -0.36 25.45 2.75
CA THR A 15 0.15 26.59 1.97
C THR A 15 1.49 26.41 1.24
N GLY A 16 1.42 26.47 -0.10
CA GLY A 16 2.58 26.60 -0.96
C GLY A 16 3.15 28.02 -0.99
N VAL A 17 4.47 28.11 -1.01
CA VAL A 17 5.22 29.19 -1.65
C VAL A 17 6.38 28.52 -2.38
N ALA A 18 6.43 28.75 -3.70
CA ALA A 18 7.43 28.19 -4.60
C ALA A 18 8.66 29.12 -4.68
N PHE A 19 9.86 28.55 -4.65
CA PHE A 19 11.05 29.10 -5.27
C PHE A 19 11.79 27.97 -5.98
N ALA A 20 12.09 28.19 -7.26
CA ALA A 20 12.72 27.22 -8.16
C ALA A 20 14.25 27.24 -8.03
N ASP A 21 14.92 26.08 -8.06
CA ASP A 21 15.77 25.61 -9.17
C ASP A 21 16.62 24.36 -8.79
N SER A 22 16.96 23.56 -9.80
CA SER A 22 17.74 22.31 -9.86
C SER A 22 17.02 20.99 -9.52
N HIS A 23 16.59 20.29 -10.57
CA HIS A 23 15.94 18.98 -10.52
C HIS A 23 16.88 17.87 -10.03
N GLN A 24 16.79 17.56 -8.73
CA GLN A 24 17.13 16.24 -8.18
C GLN A 24 15.84 15.42 -8.07
N HIS A 25 15.76 14.28 -8.76
CA HIS A 25 14.61 13.37 -8.69
C HIS A 25 14.63 12.55 -7.39
N HIS A 26 14.23 13.20 -6.30
CA HIS A 26 13.64 12.54 -5.14
C HIS A 26 12.26 13.15 -4.91
N SER A 27 11.20 12.36 -5.06
CA SER A 27 9.86 12.80 -4.67
C SER A 27 9.05 11.63 -4.14
N PHE A 28 9.17 11.45 -2.82
CA PHE A 28 8.09 11.00 -1.96
C PHE A 28 6.90 11.96 -2.16
N SER A 29 5.87 11.53 -2.92
CA SER A 29 4.60 12.25 -3.06
C SER A 29 3.53 11.31 -3.61
N GLY A 30 2.31 11.31 -3.06
CA GLY A 30 1.18 10.59 -3.67
C GLY A 30 0.05 10.18 -2.74
N VAL A 31 -0.64 11.14 -2.14
CA VAL A 31 -1.99 10.95 -1.60
C VAL A 31 -2.96 10.91 -2.79
N MET A 32 -3.79 9.85 -2.86
CA MET A 32 -4.79 9.50 -3.89
C MET A 32 -4.25 8.83 -5.17
N MET A 33 -4.48 7.51 -5.26
CA MET A 33 -4.32 6.74 -6.50
C MET A 33 -5.53 7.05 -7.41
N ASP A 34 -5.36 8.03 -8.30
CA ASP A 34 -6.21 8.26 -9.48
C ASP A 34 -6.21 7.00 -10.37
N ASP A 35 -7.33 6.72 -11.05
CA ASP A 35 -7.51 5.64 -12.03
C ASP A 35 -6.39 5.64 -13.09
N LYS A 36 -5.76 6.81 -13.35
CA LYS A 36 -4.62 6.95 -14.27
C LYS A 36 -3.30 6.40 -13.74
N MET A 37 -3.11 6.20 -12.43
CA MET A 37 -1.89 5.57 -11.90
C MET A 37 -1.89 4.03 -12.05
N MET A 38 -3.03 3.41 -12.36
CA MET A 38 -3.05 2.01 -12.83
C MET A 38 -2.40 1.83 -14.21
N VAL A 39 -2.20 2.93 -14.96
CA VAL A 39 -1.71 2.94 -16.35
C VAL A 39 -0.21 3.25 -16.46
N HIS A 40 0.50 3.48 -15.34
CA HIS A 40 1.93 3.85 -15.38
C HIS A 40 2.87 2.85 -14.68
N ILE A 41 2.47 1.59 -14.50
CA ILE A 41 3.43 0.50 -14.24
C ILE A 41 3.90 -0.07 -15.58
N ASN A 42 5.04 0.46 -16.06
CA ASN A 42 5.98 -0.17 -17.00
C ASN A 42 5.37 -0.88 -18.23
N HIS A 43 5.55 -0.29 -19.42
CA HIS A 43 5.20 -0.81 -20.75
C HIS A 43 5.89 -2.15 -21.14
N ASN A 44 6.38 -2.93 -20.17
CA ASN A 44 7.04 -4.22 -20.37
C ASN A 44 6.57 -5.31 -19.39
N SER A 45 5.41 -5.14 -18.73
CA SER A 45 4.80 -6.24 -17.97
C SER A 45 3.65 -6.83 -18.79
N ASN A 46 3.79 -8.08 -19.24
CA ASN A 46 2.74 -8.86 -19.93
C ASN A 46 1.55 -9.20 -18.99
N ILE A 47 1.31 -8.41 -17.95
CA ILE A 47 0.23 -8.64 -16.99
C ILE A 47 -1.03 -8.01 -17.58
N LYS A 48 -1.88 -8.85 -18.17
CA LYS A 48 -3.23 -8.46 -18.58
C LYS A 48 -4.11 -8.40 -17.33
N TYR A 49 -4.51 -7.19 -16.95
CA TYR A 49 -5.55 -6.99 -15.95
C TYR A 49 -6.94 -7.24 -16.55
N SER A 50 -7.89 -7.56 -15.68
CA SER A 50 -9.31 -7.68 -16.05
C SER A 50 -9.89 -6.32 -16.49
N GLU A 51 -10.87 -6.34 -17.40
CA GLU A 51 -11.67 -5.16 -17.75
C GLU A 51 -12.67 -4.78 -16.64
N ASP A 52 -13.03 -5.74 -15.77
CA ASP A 52 -13.74 -5.45 -14.52
C ASP A 52 -12.77 -4.76 -13.54
N GLY A 53 -13.03 -3.48 -13.25
CA GLY A 53 -12.22 -2.66 -12.36
C GLY A 53 -12.07 -3.22 -10.94
N ASN A 54 -13.06 -3.93 -10.41
CA ASN A 54 -12.94 -4.58 -9.10
C ASN A 54 -11.96 -5.74 -9.16
N VAL A 55 -12.02 -6.54 -10.23
CA VAL A 55 -11.08 -7.66 -10.42
C VAL A 55 -9.67 -7.13 -10.64
N ALA A 56 -9.50 -6.11 -11.47
CA ALA A 56 -8.20 -5.47 -11.68
C ALA A 56 -7.61 -4.91 -10.37
N PHE A 57 -8.43 -4.23 -9.56
CA PHE A 57 -8.01 -3.72 -8.25
C PHE A 57 -7.53 -4.85 -7.32
N VAL A 58 -8.31 -5.93 -7.20
CA VAL A 58 -7.95 -7.06 -6.33
C VAL A 58 -6.70 -7.79 -6.85
N GLN A 59 -6.55 -7.95 -8.16
CA GLN A 59 -5.35 -8.50 -8.80
C GLN A 59 -4.11 -7.67 -8.49
N ALA A 60 -4.21 -6.34 -8.54
CA ALA A 60 -3.11 -5.42 -8.23
C ALA A 60 -2.78 -5.35 -6.72
N MET A 61 -3.78 -5.50 -5.85
CA MET A 61 -3.57 -5.42 -4.41
C MET A 61 -2.85 -6.63 -3.81
N ILE A 62 -2.95 -7.81 -4.40
CA ILE A 62 -2.19 -8.99 -3.96
C ILE A 62 -0.67 -8.74 -3.95
N PRO A 63 -0.01 -8.40 -5.09
CA PRO A 63 1.43 -8.16 -5.10
C PRO A 63 1.84 -6.91 -4.30
N HIS A 64 0.98 -5.88 -4.22
CA HIS A 64 1.22 -4.74 -3.34
C HIS A 64 1.35 -5.16 -1.86
N HIS A 65 0.44 -6.03 -1.39
CA HIS A 65 0.48 -6.55 -0.01
C HIS A 65 1.65 -7.52 0.19
N GLU A 66 1.96 -8.38 -0.78
CA GLU A 66 3.13 -9.26 -0.72
C GLU A 66 4.43 -8.45 -0.59
N GLY A 67 4.54 -7.31 -1.28
CA GLY A 67 5.66 -6.39 -1.15
C GLY A 67 5.79 -5.77 0.25
N ALA A 68 4.69 -5.30 0.84
CA ALA A 68 4.70 -4.74 2.19
C ALA A 68 5.03 -5.80 3.26
N ILE A 69 4.52 -7.04 3.13
CA ILE A 69 4.92 -8.16 4.00
C ILE A 69 6.43 -8.42 3.90
N LEU A 70 6.98 -8.48 2.68
CA LEU A 70 8.40 -8.72 2.47
C LEU A 70 9.26 -7.62 3.11
N MET A 71 8.89 -6.35 2.95
CA MET A 71 9.57 -5.22 3.59
C MET A 71 9.51 -5.32 5.11
N SER A 72 8.34 -5.59 5.68
CA SER A 72 8.17 -5.75 7.13
C SER A 72 9.02 -6.90 7.65
N GLN A 73 9.02 -8.06 7.00
CA GLN A 73 9.84 -9.22 7.41
C GLN A 73 11.33 -8.92 7.36
N LYS A 74 11.81 -8.25 6.31
CA LYS A 74 13.22 -7.88 6.15
C LYS A 74 13.69 -6.89 7.21
N GLN A 75 12.82 -5.95 7.60
CA GLN A 75 13.16 -4.91 8.57
C GLN A 75 12.96 -5.35 10.01
N LEU A 76 12.00 -6.24 10.30
CA LEU A 76 11.65 -6.70 11.64
C LEU A 76 12.84 -7.05 12.57
N PRO A 77 13.86 -7.82 12.15
CA PRO A 77 15.00 -8.14 13.02
C PRO A 77 15.91 -6.93 13.34
N LYS A 78 15.77 -5.81 12.62
CA LYS A 78 16.58 -4.60 12.77
C LYS A 78 15.84 -3.50 13.56
N ILE A 79 14.56 -3.68 13.86
CA ILE A 79 13.75 -2.68 14.55
C ILE A 79 14.04 -2.77 16.06
N THR A 80 14.51 -1.65 16.63
CA THR A 80 14.76 -1.50 18.08
C THR A 80 13.59 -0.85 18.81
N ASP A 81 12.84 0.01 18.13
CA ASP A 81 11.66 0.66 18.70
C ASP A 81 10.49 -0.34 18.85
N PRO A 82 9.96 -0.54 20.07
CA PRO A 82 8.92 -1.54 20.31
C PRO A 82 7.57 -1.21 19.64
N GLU A 83 7.22 0.06 19.45
CA GLU A 83 6.00 0.46 18.77
C GLU A 83 6.09 0.18 17.27
N ILE A 84 7.25 0.50 16.68
CA ILE A 84 7.51 0.21 15.26
C ILE A 84 7.62 -1.29 15.01
N LYS A 85 8.15 -2.07 15.95
CA LYS A 85 8.18 -3.53 15.85
C LYS A 85 6.77 -4.10 15.83
N LYS A 86 5.91 -3.64 16.74
CA LYS A 86 4.50 -4.03 16.80
C LYS A 86 3.75 -3.64 15.52
N LEU A 87 4.04 -2.47 14.95
CA LEU A 87 3.49 -2.06 13.66
C LEU A 87 3.87 -3.05 12.55
N ALA A 88 5.15 -3.42 12.43
CA ALA A 88 5.60 -4.37 11.42
C ALA A 88 4.96 -5.76 11.57
N GLU A 89 4.83 -6.26 12.80
CA GLU A 89 4.13 -7.52 13.09
C GLU A 89 2.65 -7.46 12.69
N ASN A 90 1.97 -6.35 13.01
CA ASN A 90 0.57 -6.13 12.65
C ASN A 90 0.36 -6.05 11.13
N ILE A 91 1.25 -5.37 10.40
CA ILE A 91 1.21 -5.30 8.93
C ILE A 91 1.28 -6.73 8.35
N ILE A 92 2.23 -7.55 8.81
CA ILE A 92 2.38 -8.92 8.33
C ILE A 92 1.10 -9.74 8.58
N ILE A 93 0.51 -9.63 9.77
CA ILE A 93 -0.69 -10.40 10.13
C ILE A 93 -1.90 -9.95 9.33
N ALA A 94 -2.16 -8.64 9.25
CA ALA A 94 -3.30 -8.08 8.56
C ALA A 94 -3.25 -8.40 7.05
N GLN A 95 -2.11 -8.11 6.42
CA GLN A 95 -2.00 -8.26 4.97
C GLN A 95 -2.02 -9.72 4.51
N LYS A 96 -1.54 -10.67 5.33
CA LYS A 96 -1.73 -12.10 5.05
C LYS A 96 -3.21 -12.50 5.04
N LYS A 97 -4.02 -11.94 5.94
CA LYS A 97 -5.46 -12.19 5.97
C LYS A 97 -6.15 -11.58 4.75
N GLU A 98 -5.77 -10.37 4.38
CA GLU A 98 -6.31 -9.67 3.20
C GLU A 98 -5.95 -10.40 1.90
N ILE A 99 -4.71 -10.87 1.73
CA ILE A 99 -4.32 -11.71 0.59
C ILE A 99 -5.18 -12.98 0.51
N LYS A 100 -5.41 -13.66 1.64
CA LYS A 100 -6.25 -14.86 1.67
C LYS A 100 -7.69 -14.53 1.23
N PHE A 101 -8.24 -13.43 1.72
CA PHE A 101 -9.55 -12.95 1.32
C PHE A 101 -9.60 -12.68 -0.19
N MET A 102 -8.64 -11.92 -0.73
CA MET A 102 -8.57 -11.55 -2.15
C MET A 102 -8.45 -12.77 -3.06
N LYS A 103 -7.58 -13.73 -2.71
CA LYS A 103 -7.43 -14.99 -3.48
C LYS A 103 -8.72 -15.80 -3.48
N ASN A 104 -9.42 -15.88 -2.36
CA ASN A 104 -10.71 -16.56 -2.28
C ASN A 104 -11.80 -15.83 -3.10
N TRP A 105 -11.83 -14.51 -3.03
CA TRP A 105 -12.79 -13.69 -3.77
C TRP A 105 -12.60 -13.85 -5.28
N LEU A 106 -11.36 -13.81 -5.77
CA LEU A 106 -11.04 -14.05 -7.18
C LEU A 106 -11.44 -15.44 -7.65
N ASN A 107 -11.15 -16.48 -6.86
CA ASN A 107 -11.57 -17.85 -7.20
C ASN A 107 -13.09 -17.95 -7.35
N ASN A 108 -13.86 -17.33 -6.45
CA ASN A 108 -15.31 -17.31 -6.52
C ASN A 108 -15.84 -16.54 -7.75
N LYS A 109 -15.07 -15.60 -8.31
CA LYS A 109 -15.44 -14.86 -9.52
C LYS A 109 -15.11 -15.60 -10.83
N ILE A 110 -14.18 -16.55 -10.79
CA ILE A 110 -13.82 -17.36 -11.97
C ILE A 110 -14.76 -18.56 -12.11
N VAL A 111 -15.26 -19.09 -10.98
CA VAL A 111 -16.10 -20.30 -10.95
C VAL A 111 -17.59 -20.00 -11.22
N ASN A 112 -18.03 -18.74 -11.11
CA ASN A 112 -19.41 -18.29 -11.36
C ASN A 112 -19.48 -17.39 -12.58
#